data_AF-G8NVR7-F1
#
_entry.id   AF-G8NVR7-F1
#
_cell.length_a   1.000
_cell.length_b   1.000
_cell.length_c   1.000
_cell.angle_alpha   90.00
_cell.angle_beta   90.00
_cell.angle_gamma   90.00
#
_symmetry.space_group_name_H-M   'P 1'
#
loop_
_entity.id
_entity.type
_entity.pdbx_description
1 polymer ?
#
loop_
_entity_poly.entity_id
_entity_poly.type
_entity_poly.pdbx_seq_one_letter_code
_entity_poly.pdbx_strand_id
1 'polypeptide(L)'
;MPAKQPRTLLLFDPAAQPQSWNERMADGEFAVLYAGAIVQPITSQDDISAGHSFCTVFSSLPAAEVHATQQVALHPTLRCRIYDRYGLGQQPVREVAGGQHKGESEITPRFRRWVGSVLFFGGLGLTLFDWHADFRFGWPSMLGTRMLPTGLVLLFIELAILLNAAQKRRKQTSP
;
A
#
# COMPACT_ATOMS: atom_id res chain seq x y z
N MET A 1 -14.66 33.35 3.02
CA MET A 1 -15.46 32.39 3.81
C MET A 1 -14.60 31.94 4.99
N PRO A 2 -15.12 31.89 6.23
CA PRO A 2 -14.34 31.46 7.38
C PRO A 2 -13.90 30.00 7.19
N ALA A 3 -12.62 29.71 7.45
CA ALA A 3 -12.08 28.36 7.36
C ALA A 3 -12.77 27.47 8.41
N LYS A 4 -13.47 26.44 7.96
CA LYS A 4 -14.09 25.44 8.83
C LYS A 4 -12.98 24.70 9.57
N GLN A 5 -13.07 24.61 10.90
CA GLN A 5 -12.07 23.92 11.72
C GLN A 5 -11.93 22.46 11.29
N PRO A 6 -10.71 21.89 11.35
CA PRO A 6 -10.50 20.50 11.02
C PRO A 6 -11.26 19.61 12.01
N ARG A 7 -11.87 18.55 11.49
CA ARG A 7 -12.64 17.59 12.31
C ARG A 7 -12.09 16.19 12.14
N THR A 8 -12.07 15.42 13.22
CA THR A 8 -11.62 14.04 13.19
C THR A 8 -12.82 13.12 13.02
N LEU A 9 -12.76 12.20 12.07
CA LEU A 9 -13.78 11.18 11.82
C LEU A 9 -13.16 9.79 11.94
N LEU A 10 -13.87 8.85 12.56
CA LEU A 10 -13.52 7.44 12.45
C LEU A 10 -13.71 6.96 11.02
N LEU A 11 -12.80 6.14 10.50
CA LEU A 11 -12.96 5.54 9.17
C LEU A 11 -14.26 4.73 9.09
N PHE A 12 -14.56 4.01 10.17
CA PHE A 12 -15.83 3.33 10.32
C PHE A 12 -16.43 3.67 11.69
N ASP A 13 -17.65 4.20 11.68
CA ASP A 13 -18.38 4.58 12.87
C ASP A 13 -19.74 3.87 12.85
N PRO A 14 -19.94 2.82 13.68
CA PRO A 14 -21.20 2.07 13.68
C PRO A 14 -22.38 2.91 14.18
N ALA A 15 -22.14 3.98 14.93
CA ALA A 15 -23.17 4.86 15.49
C ALA A 15 -23.57 5.99 14.53
N ALA A 16 -22.79 6.27 13.49
CA ALA A 16 -23.09 7.32 12.52
C ALA A 16 -23.92 6.82 11.32
N GLN A 17 -24.71 7.73 10.75
CA GLN A 17 -25.35 7.55 9.45
C GLN A 17 -24.96 8.71 8.53
N PRO A 18 -24.26 8.47 7.42
CA PRO A 18 -23.67 7.20 6.99
C PRO A 18 -22.48 6.74 7.86
N GLN A 19 -22.24 5.43 7.93
CA GLN A 19 -21.19 4.83 8.78
C GLN A 19 -19.77 5.09 8.23
N SER A 20 -19.65 5.20 6.90
CA SER A 20 -18.39 5.44 6.21
C SER A 20 -17.95 6.90 6.34
N TRP A 21 -16.68 7.13 6.66
CA TRP A 21 -16.11 8.49 6.79
C TRP A 21 -16.27 9.35 5.52
N ASN A 22 -16.07 8.77 4.34
CA ASN A 22 -16.04 9.49 3.07
C ASN A 22 -17.43 9.99 2.66
N GLU A 23 -18.48 9.25 3.00
CA GLU A 23 -19.87 9.67 2.77
C GLU A 23 -20.32 10.80 3.72
N ARG A 24 -19.63 10.98 4.84
CA ARG A 24 -19.86 12.08 5.81
C ARG A 24 -19.11 13.38 5.44
N MET A 25 -18.31 13.34 4.37
CA MET A 25 -17.61 14.52 3.86
C MET A 25 -18.48 15.34 2.91
N ALA A 26 -18.34 16.66 2.99
CA ALA A 26 -18.94 17.55 2.02
C ALA A 26 -18.07 17.65 0.75
N ASP A 27 -18.66 18.14 -0.34
CA ASP A 27 -17.92 18.45 -1.56
C ASP A 27 -16.82 19.49 -1.30
N GLY A 28 -15.62 19.23 -1.81
CA GLY A 28 -14.45 20.07 -1.61
C GLY A 28 -13.74 19.89 -0.25
N GLU A 29 -14.23 18.99 0.61
CA GLU A 29 -13.48 18.56 1.79
C GLU A 29 -12.45 17.46 1.42
N PHE A 30 -11.35 17.43 2.18
CA PHE A 30 -10.26 16.48 2.00
C PHE A 30 -9.92 15.80 3.32
N ALA A 31 -9.80 14.48 3.33
CA ALA A 31 -9.43 13.71 4.51
C ALA A 31 -7.96 13.28 4.45
N VAL A 32 -7.25 13.48 5.54
CA VAL A 32 -5.90 12.97 5.75
C VAL A 32 -5.99 11.68 6.56
N LEU A 33 -5.61 10.57 5.94
CA LEU A 33 -5.47 9.26 6.55
C LEU A 33 -4.02 9.04 6.95
N TYR A 34 -3.81 8.47 8.13
CA TYR A 34 -2.49 8.21 8.71
C TYR A 34 -2.19 6.71 8.65
N ALA A 35 -1.04 6.36 8.06
CA ALA A 35 -0.53 5.00 8.04
C ALA A 35 0.87 4.97 8.68
N GLY A 36 1.04 4.20 9.75
CA GLY A 36 2.32 4.00 10.42
C GLY A 36 2.16 3.35 11.80
N ALA A 37 3.30 3.00 12.42
CA ALA A 37 3.32 2.25 13.68
C ALA A 37 2.87 3.07 14.91
N ILE A 38 2.82 4.40 14.80
CA ILE A 38 2.41 5.31 15.88
C ILE A 38 1.38 6.27 15.32
N VAL A 39 0.12 5.83 15.25
CA VAL A 39 -1.01 6.75 15.01
C VAL A 39 -1.68 6.98 16.36
N GLN A 40 -1.05 7.78 17.21
CA GLN A 40 -1.76 8.37 18.34
C GLN A 40 -2.43 9.66 17.83
N PRO A 41 -3.73 9.87 18.09
CA PRO A 41 -4.39 11.12 17.72
C PRO A 41 -3.73 12.27 18.49
N ILE A 42 -3.05 13.16 17.76
CA ILE A 42 -2.45 14.39 18.33
C ILE A 42 -3.53 15.45 18.60
N THR A 43 -4.77 15.20 18.16
CA THR A 43 -5.86 16.16 18.36
C THR A 43 -6.49 15.91 19.73
N SER A 44 -6.36 16.92 20.59
CA SER A 44 -6.90 17.06 21.94
C SER A 44 -8.43 17.09 21.98
N GLN A 45 -9.07 16.09 21.39
CA GLN A 45 -10.53 15.98 21.38
C GLN A 45 -10.89 14.53 21.69
N ASP A 46 -11.54 14.39 22.84
CA ASP A 46 -11.81 13.17 23.59
C ASP A 46 -12.37 12.01 22.73
N ASP A 47 -12.10 10.79 23.21
CA ASP A 47 -12.79 9.53 22.90
C ASP A 47 -12.43 8.68 21.67
N ILE A 48 -11.42 9.00 20.86
CA ILE A 48 -10.93 8.02 19.87
C ILE A 48 -10.05 6.98 20.57
N SER A 49 -10.70 5.93 21.06
CA SER A 49 -10.09 4.79 21.72
C SER A 49 -8.93 4.22 20.88
N ALA A 50 -7.80 3.97 21.54
CA ALA A 50 -6.61 3.38 20.95
C ALA A 50 -6.96 2.05 20.26
N GLY A 51 -7.03 2.06 18.93
CA GLY A 51 -7.42 0.89 18.13
C GLY A 51 -8.31 1.21 16.94
N HIS A 52 -9.00 2.35 16.94
CA HIS A 52 -9.84 2.75 15.80
C HIS A 52 -9.05 3.58 14.79
N SER A 53 -9.11 3.19 13.53
CA SER A 53 -8.55 3.99 12.44
C SER A 53 -9.41 5.24 12.20
N PHE A 54 -8.77 6.40 12.09
CA PHE A 54 -9.43 7.68 11.91
C PHE A 54 -8.76 8.48 10.78
N CYS A 55 -9.46 9.52 10.35
CA CYS A 55 -8.94 10.53 9.42
C CYS A 55 -9.27 11.93 9.93
N THR A 56 -8.45 12.91 9.55
CA THR A 56 -8.72 14.32 9.83
C THR A 56 -9.19 15.01 8.56
N VAL A 57 -10.39 15.60 8.60
CA VAL A 57 -11.02 16.25 7.46
C VAL A 57 -10.77 17.76 7.50
N PHE A 58 -10.34 18.29 6.36
CA PHE A 58 -10.04 19.70 6.11
C PHE A 58 -10.98 20.25 5.04
N SER A 59 -11.25 21.55 5.11
CA SER A 59 -12.10 22.26 4.13
C SER A 59 -11.37 22.63 2.84
N SER A 60 -10.05 22.39 2.74
CA SER A 60 -9.27 22.66 1.54
C SER A 60 -8.05 21.75 1.43
N LEU A 61 -7.66 21.46 0.19
CA LEU A 61 -6.48 20.66 -0.11
C LEU A 61 -5.17 21.27 0.44
N PRO A 62 -4.92 22.60 0.29
CA PRO A 62 -3.71 23.19 0.85
C PRO A 62 -3.60 23.05 2.37
N ALA A 63 -4.72 23.15 3.10
CA ALA A 63 -4.72 22.94 4.55
C ALA A 63 -4.40 21.49 4.91
N ALA A 64 -4.97 20.53 4.18
CA ALA A 64 -4.67 19.11 4.36
C ALA A 64 -3.19 18.79 4.06
N GLU A 65 -2.60 19.39 3.04
CA GLU A 65 -1.19 19.21 2.67
C GLU A 65 -0.23 19.79 3.72
N VAL A 66 -0.51 20.99 4.22
CA VAL A 66 0.27 21.61 5.30
C VAL A 66 0.21 20.72 6.54
N HIS A 67 -0.98 20.25 6.92
CA HIS A 67 -1.13 19.35 8.06
C HIS A 67 -0.38 18.04 7.85
N ALA A 68 -0.54 17.39 6.70
CA ALA A 68 0.15 16.14 6.38
C ALA A 68 1.68 16.30 6.45
N THR A 69 2.21 17.42 5.93
CA THR A 69 3.65 17.71 5.98
C THR A 69 4.14 17.93 7.40
N GLN A 70 3.39 18.66 8.23
CA GLN A 70 3.71 18.85 9.64
C GLN A 70 3.69 17.53 10.42
N GLN A 71 2.67 16.69 10.20
CA GLN A 71 2.54 15.39 10.86
C GLN A 71 3.69 14.46 10.52
N VAL A 72 4.08 14.41 9.25
CA VAL A 72 5.21 13.62 8.77
C VAL A 72 6.55 14.16 9.26
N ALA A 73 6.69 15.48 9.42
CA ALA A 73 7.88 16.09 10.01
C ALA A 73 8.02 15.75 11.50
N LEU A 74 6.91 15.74 12.25
CA LEU A 74 6.88 15.34 13.66
C LEU A 74 7.10 13.83 13.86
N HIS A 75 6.58 13.02 12.95
CA HIS A 75 6.70 11.56 12.99
C HIS A 75 7.22 11.05 11.63
N PRO A 76 8.55 10.98 11.45
CA PRO A 76 9.18 10.56 10.20
C PRO A 76 8.86 9.14 9.73
N THR A 77 8.26 8.31 10.60
CA THR A 77 7.78 6.95 10.28
C THR A 77 6.35 6.92 9.73
N LEU A 78 5.61 8.04 9.79
CA LEU A 78 4.25 8.16 9.27
C LEU A 78 4.22 8.38 7.76
N ARG A 79 3.11 7.95 7.18
CA ARG A 79 2.65 8.29 5.83
C ARG A 79 1.25 8.85 5.92
N CYS A 80 1.06 10.03 5.37
CA CYS A 80 -0.22 10.70 5.26
C CYS A 80 -0.73 10.57 3.82
N ARG A 81 -1.92 9.99 3.64
CA ARG A 81 -2.60 9.92 2.34
C ARG A 81 -3.81 10.85 2.38
N ILE A 82 -3.94 11.72 1.39
CA ILE A 82 -5.03 12.69 1.27
C ILE A 82 -6.02 12.16 0.26
N TYR A 83 -7.29 12.07 0.66
CA TYR A 83 -8.39 11.61 -0.16
C TYR A 83 -9.51 12.65 -0.20
N ASP A 84 -10.30 12.62 -1.26
CA ASP A 84 -11.56 13.34 -1.36
C ASP A 84 -12.73 12.44 -0.94
N ARG A 85 -13.96 12.88 -1.19
CA ARG A 85 -15.19 12.14 -0.87
C ARG A 85 -15.34 10.78 -1.57
N TYR A 86 -14.59 10.53 -2.66
CA TYR A 86 -14.63 9.22 -3.34
C TYR A 86 -13.89 8.14 -2.54
N GLY A 87 -13.14 8.55 -1.50
CA GLY A 87 -12.56 7.67 -0.51
C GLY A 87 -11.50 6.73 -1.08
N LEU A 88 -11.40 5.54 -0.50
CA LEU A 88 -10.38 4.54 -0.84
C LEU A 88 -10.60 3.86 -2.20
N GLY A 89 -11.73 4.11 -2.88
CA GLY A 89 -12.02 3.56 -4.20
C GLY A 89 -11.15 4.15 -5.33
N GLN A 90 -10.48 5.27 -5.06
CA GLN A 90 -9.58 5.94 -6.01
C GLN A 90 -8.17 6.11 -5.45
N GLN A 91 -7.24 6.50 -6.33
CA GLN A 91 -5.90 6.89 -5.87
C GLN A 91 -5.99 8.13 -4.97
N PRO A 92 -5.16 8.22 -3.93
CA PRO A 92 -5.12 9.41 -3.10
C PRO A 92 -4.80 10.63 -3.95
N VAL A 93 -5.49 11.74 -3.67
CA VAL A 93 -5.25 13.05 -4.30
C VAL A 93 -3.79 13.46 -4.12
N ARG A 94 -3.27 13.20 -2.92
CA ARG A 94 -1.87 13.48 -2.57
C ARG A 94 -1.38 12.50 -1.54
N GLU A 95 -0.08 12.25 -1.55
CA GLU A 95 0.58 11.42 -0.58
C GLU A 95 1.84 12.12 -0.07
N VAL A 96 2.03 12.10 1.25
CA VAL A 96 3.20 12.65 1.93
C VAL A 96 3.74 11.56 2.86
N ALA A 97 4.98 11.11 2.62
CA ALA A 97 5.63 10.07 3.41
C ALA A 97 6.87 10.63 4.09
N GLY A 98 7.10 10.23 5.35
CA GLY A 98 8.30 10.63 6.08
C GLY A 98 9.55 9.94 5.58
N GLY A 99 10.70 10.58 5.78
CA GLY A 99 11.99 10.05 5.32
C GLY A 99 12.37 8.70 5.94
N GLN A 100 11.74 8.32 7.05
CA GLN A 100 11.94 7.03 7.73
C GLN A 100 10.77 6.06 7.54
N HIS A 101 9.76 6.43 6.74
CA HIS A 101 8.67 5.54 6.40
C HIS A 101 9.19 4.43 5.49
N LYS A 102 9.55 3.30 6.11
CA LYS A 102 9.67 2.02 5.41
C LYS A 102 8.23 1.64 5.08
N GLY A 103 7.88 1.62 3.80
CA GLY A 103 6.51 1.37 3.34
C GLY A 103 5.84 0.18 4.03
N GLU A 104 4.51 0.05 3.88
CA GLU A 104 3.84 -1.24 4.12
C GLU A 104 4.70 -2.34 3.47
N SER A 105 4.88 -3.48 4.15
CA SER A 105 5.78 -4.57 3.77
C SER A 105 5.37 -5.26 2.45
N GLU A 106 5.15 -4.47 1.40
CA GLU A 106 5.13 -4.89 0.03
C GLU A 106 6.46 -5.58 -0.22
N ILE A 107 6.37 -6.89 -0.49
CA ILE A 107 7.50 -7.67 -0.94
C ILE A 107 8.14 -6.90 -2.10
N THR A 108 9.32 -6.34 -1.84
CA THR A 108 10.01 -5.46 -2.79
C THR A 108 10.09 -6.18 -4.14
N PRO A 109 9.83 -5.50 -5.28
CA PRO A 109 9.91 -6.13 -6.60
C PRO A 109 11.22 -6.90 -6.82
N ARG A 110 12.33 -6.37 -6.27
CA ARG A 110 13.64 -7.03 -6.26
C ARG A 110 13.65 -8.37 -5.53
N PHE A 111 13.01 -8.46 -4.37
CA PHE A 111 12.93 -9.70 -3.59
C PHE A 111 12.05 -10.71 -4.32
N ARG A 112 10.87 -10.31 -4.81
CA ARG A 112 9.99 -11.19 -5.61
C ARG A 112 10.70 -11.75 -6.83
N ARG A 113 11.45 -10.91 -7.56
CA ARG A 113 12.25 -11.32 -8.71
C ARG A 113 13.38 -12.28 -8.32
N TRP A 114 14.10 -11.98 -7.24
CA TRP A 114 15.21 -12.84 -6.80
C TRP A 114 14.72 -14.21 -6.33
N VAL A 115 13.72 -14.25 -5.44
CA VAL A 115 13.13 -15.50 -4.95
C VAL A 115 12.46 -16.27 -6.08
N GLY A 116 11.69 -15.62 -6.94
CA GLY A 116 11.06 -16.26 -8.11
C GLY A 116 12.08 -16.92 -9.03
N SER A 117 13.17 -16.22 -9.34
CA SER A 117 14.28 -16.77 -10.14
C SER A 117 14.96 -17.94 -9.46
N VAL A 118 15.29 -17.84 -8.16
CA VAL A 118 15.94 -18.94 -7.42
C VAL A 118 15.04 -20.17 -7.37
N LEU A 119 13.74 -20.01 -7.11
CA LEU A 119 12.79 -21.12 -7.10
C LEU A 119 12.65 -21.78 -8.47
N PHE A 120 12.56 -20.98 -9.54
CA PHE A 120 12.39 -21.48 -10.90
C PHE A 120 13.67 -22.15 -11.41
N PHE A 121 14.80 -21.44 -11.45
CA PHE A 121 16.05 -21.97 -11.97
C PHE A 121 16.68 -23.02 -11.04
N GLY A 122 16.53 -22.87 -9.73
CA GLY A 122 16.96 -23.89 -8.76
C GLY A 122 16.14 -25.16 -8.89
N GLY A 123 14.80 -25.06 -9.02
CA GLY A 123 13.94 -26.21 -9.27
C GLY A 123 14.23 -26.89 -10.61
N LEU A 124 14.48 -26.11 -11.66
CA LEU A 124 14.88 -26.62 -12.98
C LEU A 124 16.22 -27.37 -12.89
N GLY A 125 17.23 -26.78 -12.23
CA GLY A 125 18.54 -27.36 -12.06
C GLY A 125 18.51 -28.68 -11.27
N LEU A 126 17.75 -28.73 -10.18
CA LEU A 126 17.54 -29.97 -9.41
C LEU A 126 16.89 -31.07 -10.25
N THR A 127 15.90 -30.70 -11.07
CA THR A 127 15.22 -31.65 -11.96
C THR A 127 16.15 -32.18 -13.05
N LEU A 128 16.96 -31.31 -13.67
CA LEU A 128 17.94 -31.70 -14.70
C LEU A 128 19.08 -32.53 -14.11
N PHE A 129 19.51 -32.22 -12.90
CA PHE A 129 20.53 -33.01 -12.19
C PHE A 129 20.04 -34.44 -11.91
N ASP A 130 18.82 -34.58 -11.39
CA ASP A 130 18.23 -35.91 -11.14
C ASP A 130 18.01 -36.68 -12.45
N TRP A 131 17.60 -35.98 -13.52
CA TRP A 131 17.49 -36.57 -14.85
C TRP A 131 18.82 -37.12 -15.34
N HIS A 132 19.92 -36.37 -15.20
CA HIS A 132 21.26 -36.83 -15.60
C HIS A 132 21.76 -37.98 -14.71
N ALA A 133 21.22 -38.14 -13.51
CA ALA A 133 21.51 -39.25 -12.61
C ALA A 133 20.55 -40.44 -12.78
N ASP A 134 19.79 -40.50 -13.88
CA ASP A 134 18.75 -41.51 -14.16
C ASP A 134 17.73 -41.65 -13.00
N PHE A 135 17.38 -40.52 -12.38
CA PHE A 135 16.46 -40.45 -11.24
C PHE A 135 16.89 -41.32 -10.04
N ARG A 136 18.19 -41.62 -9.89
CA ARG A 136 18.72 -42.44 -8.78
C ARG A 136 18.34 -41.93 -7.39
N PHE A 137 18.15 -40.62 -7.24
CA PHE A 137 17.90 -40.00 -5.94
C PHE A 137 16.42 -39.72 -5.71
N GLY A 138 15.66 -39.37 -6.76
CA GLY A 138 14.20 -39.18 -6.77
C GLY A 138 13.68 -37.98 -5.96
N TRP A 139 14.33 -37.64 -4.85
CA TRP A 139 14.01 -36.47 -4.04
C TRP A 139 14.32 -35.12 -4.73
N PRO A 140 15.39 -34.96 -5.56
CA PRO A 140 15.66 -33.68 -6.19
C PRO A 140 14.60 -33.31 -7.23
N SER A 141 14.12 -34.26 -8.03
CA SER A 141 13.00 -34.04 -8.96
C SER A 141 11.68 -33.78 -8.22
N MET A 142 11.41 -34.46 -7.11
CA MET A 142 10.23 -34.18 -6.27
C MET A 142 10.24 -32.76 -5.68
N LEU A 143 11.41 -32.27 -5.24
CA LEU A 143 11.56 -30.91 -4.74
C LEU A 143 11.47 -29.89 -5.90
N GLY A 144 12.17 -30.16 -7.00
CA GLY A 144 12.20 -29.28 -8.18
C GLY A 144 10.82 -29.06 -8.80
N THR A 145 10.02 -30.12 -8.94
CA THR A 145 8.65 -30.06 -9.48
C THR A 145 7.68 -29.26 -8.61
N ARG A 146 7.93 -29.13 -7.31
CA ARG A 146 7.13 -28.27 -6.40
C ARG A 146 7.60 -26.81 -6.40
N MET A 147 8.90 -26.59 -6.58
CA MET A 147 9.48 -25.24 -6.61
C MET A 147 9.19 -24.52 -7.94
N LEU A 148 9.20 -25.25 -9.06
CA LEU A 148 9.02 -24.72 -10.41
C LEU A 148 7.72 -23.91 -10.61
N PRO A 149 6.52 -24.44 -10.29
CA PRO A 149 5.27 -23.68 -10.46
C PRO A 149 5.25 -22.41 -9.60
N THR A 150 5.75 -22.51 -8.37
CA THR A 150 5.79 -21.38 -7.43
C THR A 150 6.71 -20.27 -7.96
N GLY A 151 7.91 -20.63 -8.44
CA GLY A 151 8.84 -19.69 -9.06
C GLY A 151 8.26 -19.05 -10.33
N LEU A 152 7.61 -19.86 -11.18
CA LEU A 152 6.98 -19.40 -12.42
C LEU A 152 5.86 -18.38 -12.15
N VAL A 153 4.98 -18.65 -11.18
CA VAL A 153 3.89 -17.73 -10.81
C VAL A 153 4.44 -16.40 -10.32
N LEU A 154 5.48 -16.40 -9.46
CA LEU A 154 6.09 -15.17 -8.97
C LEU A 154 6.71 -14.33 -10.10
N LEU A 155 7.39 -14.98 -11.04
CA LEU A 155 7.97 -14.32 -12.21
C LEU A 155 6.88 -13.79 -13.17
N PHE A 156 5.78 -14.53 -13.33
CA PHE A 156 4.65 -14.11 -14.15
C PHE A 156 3.94 -12.87 -13.58
N ILE A 157 3.73 -12.83 -12.26
CA ILE A 157 3.17 -11.66 -11.57
C ILE A 157 4.08 -10.43 -11.77
N GLU A 158 5.40 -10.59 -11.65
CA GLU A 158 6.36 -9.52 -11.92
C GLU A 158 6.26 -9.01 -13.35
N LEU A 159 6.20 -9.93 -14.33
CA LEU A 159 6.04 -9.57 -15.74
C LEU A 159 4.75 -8.79 -15.99
N ALA A 160 3.62 -9.23 -15.41
CA ALA A 160 2.33 -8.55 -15.53
C ALA A 160 2.37 -7.13 -14.95
N ILE A 161 3.04 -6.94 -13.80
CA ILE A 161 3.22 -5.62 -13.18
C ILE A 161 4.06 -4.70 -14.09
N LEU A 162 5.16 -5.21 -14.65
CA LEU A 162 6.02 -4.44 -15.56
C LEU A 162 5.28 -4.03 -16.84
N LEU A 163 4.48 -4.93 -17.41
CA LEU A 163 3.66 -4.65 -18.59
C LEU A 163 2.59 -3.59 -18.28
N ASN A 164 1.89 -3.70 -17.15
CA ASN A 164 0.92 -2.71 -16.71
C ASN A 164 1.56 -1.33 -16.47
N ALA A 165 2.74 -1.29 -15.87
CA ALA A 165 3.48 -0.05 -15.66
C ALA A 165 3.90 0.59 -17.00
N ALA A 166 4.37 -0.21 -17.96
CA ALA A 166 4.72 0.27 -19.30
C ALA A 166 3.49 0.81 -20.07
N GLN A 167 2.35 0.12 -19.98
CA GLN A 167 1.10 0.58 -20.60
C GLN A 167 0.61 1.91 -20.01
N LYS A 168 0.66 2.08 -18.68
CA LYS A 168 0.29 3.35 -18.03
C LYS A 168 1.17 4.51 -18.50
N ARG A 169 2.48 4.30 -18.64
CA ARG A 169 3.40 5.33 -19.17
C ARG A 169 3.06 5.74 -20.60
N ARG A 170 2.72 4.77 -21.47
CA ARG A 170 2.29 5.04 -22.86
C ARG A 170 1.01 5.87 -22.92
N LYS A 171 0.02 5.57 -22.07
CA LYS A 171 -1.24 6.34 -22.01
C LYS A 171 -1.07 7.78 -21.53
N GLN A 172 -0.08 8.06 -20.70
CA GLN A 172 0.21 9.41 -20.21
C GLN A 172 1.02 10.27 -21.19
N THR A 173 1.65 9.66 -22.20
CA THR A 173 2.47 10.36 -23.21
C THR A 173 1.76 10.56 -24.55
N SER A 174 0.53 10.05 -24.71
CA SER A 174 -0.32 10.40 -25.85
C SER A 174 -1.07 11.71 -25.54
N PRO A 175 -0.82 12.79 -26.31
CA PRO A 175 -1.50 14.08 -26.16
C PRO A 175 -2.97 14.04 -26.55
#